data_AF-A0A8S0XVV4-F1
#
_entry.id   AF-A0A8S0XVV4-F1
#
_cell.length_a   1.000
_cell.length_b   1.000
_cell.length_c   1.000
_cell.angle_alpha   90.00
_cell.angle_beta   90.00
_cell.angle_gamma   90.00
#
_symmetry.space_group_name_H-M   'P 1'
#
loop_
_entity.id
_entity.type
_entity.pdbx_description
1 polymer ?
#
loop_
_entity_poly.entity_id
_entity_poly.type
_entity_poly.pdbx_seq_one_letter_code
_entity_poly.pdbx_strand_id
1 'polypeptide(L)'
;MSIVIDKHRKIIIDRTLPEIVKANRNIDLKLTAEFLALIKDLGVDFIEINQEVVEKITELPEGLKYIYRFENAFDAQKFKYVILNYKKLRYLDENSLEKLKDKKIMLEVSIRDLDKIAMEESDKIFNSMDVVCIRVKDVVKYNLSGWSRFIEGIKDRFSVYVDFCASNKYYMATSVSLEACVDGADSVSTAFNGQIYNMAPLEEVVLALKIIKNGELHGNLKSLKKAVGVYEKLTDKKVSPMKAVIGKDIFKYESGIHVDGIEKNPRNYEPYNPCDIGGTRTMYIGKHSGKKAVMVKLKELNVDYEGVNIEKFLDKIRKVSTELKRNILDDELLKMFNDFKKSA
;
A
#
# COMPACT_ATOMS: atom_id res chain seq x y z
N MET A 1 -12.24 -6.37 -7.50
CA MET A 1 -12.78 -5.00 -7.46
C MET A 1 -11.60 -4.06 -7.66
N SER A 2 -11.79 -2.97 -8.38
CA SER A 2 -10.71 -2.12 -8.94
C SER A 2 -11.06 -0.65 -8.77
N ILE A 3 -10.10 0.22 -9.02
CA ILE A 3 -10.34 1.66 -9.21
C ILE A 3 -10.66 1.98 -10.67
N VAL A 4 -11.59 2.90 -10.92
CA VAL A 4 -11.93 3.39 -12.26
C VAL A 4 -11.41 4.83 -12.40
N ILE A 5 -10.62 5.08 -13.44
CA ILE A 5 -10.10 6.41 -13.78
C ILE A 5 -10.52 6.69 -15.22
N ASP A 6 -11.19 7.81 -15.45
CA ASP A 6 -11.67 8.23 -16.78
C ASP A 6 -12.44 7.12 -17.52
N LYS A 7 -13.34 6.42 -16.81
CA LYS A 7 -14.12 5.25 -17.30
C LYS A 7 -13.29 4.00 -17.62
N HIS A 8 -11.98 4.02 -17.38
CA HIS A 8 -11.09 2.88 -17.54
C HIS A 8 -10.82 2.22 -16.19
N ARG A 9 -11.17 0.94 -16.13
CA ARG A 9 -10.91 0.07 -14.98
C ARG A 9 -9.41 -0.23 -14.86
N LYS A 10 -8.82 -0.02 -13.69
CA LYS A 10 -7.41 -0.34 -13.40
C LYS A 10 -7.31 -1.50 -12.42
N ILE A 11 -6.69 -2.59 -12.85
CA ILE A 11 -6.57 -3.81 -12.05
C ILE A 11 -5.43 -3.66 -11.04
N ILE A 12 -5.68 -4.01 -9.79
CA ILE A 12 -4.65 -4.01 -8.75
C ILE A 12 -4.24 -5.46 -8.43
N ILE A 13 -2.96 -5.76 -8.59
CA ILE A 13 -2.37 -7.06 -8.27
C ILE A 13 -1.56 -6.91 -6.99
N ASP A 14 -1.87 -7.70 -5.97
CA ASP A 14 -1.11 -7.74 -4.71
C ASP A 14 -0.15 -8.93 -4.70
N ARG A 15 1.10 -8.68 -4.31
CA ARG A 15 2.16 -9.68 -4.19
C ARG A 15 2.69 -9.79 -2.75
N THR A 16 1.88 -9.45 -1.76
CA THR A 16 2.32 -9.48 -0.36
C THR A 16 2.55 -10.91 0.13
N LEU A 17 1.68 -11.84 -0.26
CA LEU A 17 1.66 -13.19 0.30
C LEU A 17 2.97 -13.98 0.06
N PRO A 18 3.57 -13.99 -1.14
CA PRO A 18 4.89 -14.59 -1.34
C PRO A 18 5.97 -14.02 -0.42
N GLU A 19 5.95 -12.72 -0.16
CA GLU A 19 6.97 -12.06 0.68
C GLU A 19 6.79 -12.39 2.18
N ILE A 20 5.54 -12.52 2.65
CA ILE A 20 5.25 -13.01 4.00
C ILE A 20 5.68 -14.47 4.15
N VAL A 21 5.31 -15.32 3.19
CA VAL A 21 5.59 -16.76 3.23
C VAL A 21 7.08 -17.05 3.19
N LYS A 22 7.85 -16.32 2.37
CA LYS A 22 9.31 -16.43 2.30
C LYS A 22 10.00 -16.06 3.62
N ALA A 23 9.47 -15.08 4.34
CA ALA A 23 10.07 -14.60 5.58
C ALA A 23 9.75 -15.47 6.81
N ASN A 24 8.68 -16.28 6.75
CA ASN A 24 8.13 -16.99 7.90
C ASN A 24 8.13 -18.51 7.70
N ARG A 25 8.50 -19.25 8.75
CA ARG A 25 8.48 -20.72 8.75
C ARG A 25 7.08 -21.28 8.94
N ASN A 26 6.32 -20.70 9.87
CA ASN A 26 4.94 -21.10 10.18
C ASN A 26 4.00 -19.97 9.76
N ILE A 27 2.94 -20.33 9.04
CA ILE A 27 1.94 -19.38 8.55
C ILE A 27 0.63 -19.65 9.29
N ASP A 28 0.10 -18.63 9.96
CA ASP A 28 -1.25 -18.70 10.52
C ASP A 28 -2.27 -18.60 9.38
N LEU A 29 -2.90 -19.72 9.05
CA LEU A 29 -3.86 -19.82 7.94
C LEU A 29 -5.10 -18.95 8.16
N LYS A 30 -5.54 -18.77 9.42
CA LYS A 30 -6.72 -17.97 9.75
C LYS A 30 -6.42 -16.49 9.59
N LEU A 31 -5.30 -16.02 10.12
CA LEU A 31 -4.85 -14.64 9.92
C LEU A 31 -4.55 -14.35 8.45
N THR A 32 -4.02 -15.34 7.71
CA THR A 32 -3.78 -15.22 6.27
C THR A 32 -5.09 -15.01 5.51
N ALA A 33 -6.10 -15.85 5.76
CA ALA A 33 -7.41 -15.68 5.15
C ALA A 33 -8.06 -14.34 5.49
N GLU A 34 -7.96 -13.90 6.75
CA GLU A 34 -8.43 -12.60 7.19
C GLU A 34 -7.71 -11.44 6.47
N PHE A 35 -6.38 -11.52 6.34
CA PHE A 35 -5.60 -10.50 5.64
C PHE A 35 -5.98 -10.41 4.15
N LEU A 36 -6.10 -11.55 3.47
CA LEU A 36 -6.47 -11.60 2.06
C LEU A 36 -7.88 -11.05 1.81
N ALA A 37 -8.83 -11.32 2.70
CA ALA A 37 -10.17 -10.73 2.64
C ALA A 37 -10.10 -9.20 2.82
N LEU A 38 -9.28 -8.71 3.75
CA LEU A 38 -9.13 -7.27 3.98
C LEU A 38 -8.52 -6.54 2.78
N ILE A 39 -7.47 -7.08 2.15
CA ILE A 39 -6.87 -6.43 0.97
C ILE A 39 -7.77 -6.54 -0.26
N LYS A 40 -8.59 -7.60 -0.38
CA LYS A 40 -9.67 -7.65 -1.38
C LYS A 40 -10.66 -6.51 -1.19
N ASP A 41 -11.08 -6.24 0.05
CA ASP A 41 -11.95 -5.11 0.38
C ASP A 41 -11.30 -3.76 0.05
N LEU A 42 -9.97 -3.64 0.09
CA LEU A 42 -9.26 -2.44 -0.34
C LEU A 42 -9.35 -2.18 -1.86
N GLY A 43 -9.81 -3.14 -2.65
CA GLY A 43 -9.85 -3.05 -4.11
C GLY A 43 -8.69 -3.77 -4.80
N VAL A 44 -8.15 -4.84 -4.18
CA VAL A 44 -7.27 -5.78 -4.86
C VAL A 44 -8.10 -6.72 -5.74
N ASP A 45 -7.64 -6.95 -6.97
CA ASP A 45 -8.29 -7.81 -7.95
C ASP A 45 -7.69 -9.21 -8.01
N PHE A 46 -6.37 -9.30 -7.89
CA PHE A 46 -5.62 -10.55 -7.98
C PHE A 46 -4.58 -10.64 -6.87
N ILE A 47 -4.46 -11.84 -6.31
CA ILE A 47 -3.39 -12.21 -5.38
C ILE A 47 -2.34 -13.01 -6.16
N GLU A 48 -1.12 -12.50 -6.22
CA GLU A 48 0.01 -13.23 -6.76
C GLU A 48 0.52 -14.24 -5.73
N ILE A 49 0.75 -15.48 -6.18
CA ILE A 49 1.24 -16.60 -5.37
C ILE A 49 2.35 -17.34 -6.12
N ASN A 50 3.16 -18.12 -5.42
CA ASN A 50 4.21 -18.96 -6.00
C ASN A 50 4.17 -20.38 -5.39
N GLN A 51 5.16 -21.22 -5.72
CA GLN A 51 5.20 -22.59 -5.21
C GLN A 51 5.25 -22.65 -3.68
N GLU A 52 6.10 -21.82 -3.05
CA GLU A 52 6.25 -21.80 -1.59
C GLU A 52 4.92 -21.47 -0.87
N VAL A 53 4.10 -20.59 -1.45
CA VAL A 53 2.76 -20.29 -0.96
C VAL A 53 1.84 -21.52 -1.03
N VAL A 54 1.82 -22.22 -2.17
CA VAL A 54 0.98 -23.40 -2.36
C VAL A 54 1.39 -24.55 -1.44
N GLU A 55 2.68 -24.68 -1.13
CA GLU A 55 3.20 -25.70 -0.22
C GLU A 55 2.82 -25.44 1.23
N LYS A 56 2.85 -24.16 1.68
CA LYS A 56 2.58 -23.81 3.09
C LYS A 56 1.10 -23.50 3.38
N ILE A 57 0.32 -23.12 2.36
CA ILE A 57 -1.11 -22.80 2.48
C ILE A 57 -1.87 -23.85 1.68
N THR A 58 -2.27 -24.92 2.38
CA THR A 58 -2.88 -26.12 1.79
C THR A 58 -4.19 -25.82 1.06
N GLU A 59 -4.97 -24.85 1.56
CA GLU A 59 -6.23 -24.41 0.96
C GLU A 59 -6.22 -22.89 0.84
N LEU A 60 -6.25 -22.40 -0.40
CA LEU A 60 -6.35 -20.98 -0.70
C LEU A 60 -7.77 -20.50 -0.43
N PRO A 61 -7.96 -19.36 0.27
CA PRO A 61 -9.30 -18.86 0.56
C PRO A 61 -10.16 -18.62 -0.69
N GLU A 62 -11.42 -19.04 -0.61
CA GLU A 62 -12.36 -18.91 -1.73
C GLU A 62 -12.76 -17.46 -2.01
N GLY A 63 -13.31 -17.22 -3.22
CA GLY A 63 -13.80 -15.91 -3.62
C GLY A 63 -12.71 -14.88 -3.96
N LEU A 64 -11.44 -15.28 -3.95
CA LEU A 64 -10.30 -14.51 -4.44
C LEU A 64 -9.88 -14.99 -5.82
N LYS A 65 -9.25 -14.11 -6.60
CA LYS A 65 -8.63 -14.49 -7.87
C LYS A 65 -7.13 -14.56 -7.67
N TYR A 66 -6.52 -15.64 -8.15
CA TYR A 66 -5.10 -15.89 -8.00
C TYR A 66 -4.38 -15.85 -9.34
N ILE A 67 -3.14 -15.37 -9.32
CA ILE A 67 -2.20 -15.47 -10.44
C ILE A 67 -0.97 -16.21 -9.92
N TYR A 68 -0.65 -17.35 -10.53
CA TYR A 68 0.47 -18.18 -10.10
C TYR A 68 1.75 -17.76 -10.83
N ARG A 69 2.79 -17.39 -10.09
CA ARG A 69 4.13 -17.20 -10.63
C ARG A 69 4.76 -18.55 -10.94
N PHE A 70 5.03 -18.78 -12.21
CA PHE A 70 5.57 -20.03 -12.70
C PHE A 70 6.95 -20.32 -12.10
N GLU A 71 7.02 -21.41 -11.33
CA GLU A 71 8.25 -22.01 -10.80
C GLU A 71 8.31 -23.50 -11.18
N ASN A 72 7.17 -24.20 -11.13
CA ASN A 72 7.02 -25.55 -11.67
C ASN A 72 5.71 -25.69 -12.47
N ALA A 73 5.68 -26.65 -13.39
CA ALA A 73 4.54 -26.84 -14.29
C ALA A 73 3.36 -27.60 -13.66
N PHE A 74 3.56 -28.33 -12.56
CA PHE A 74 2.50 -29.11 -11.91
C PHE A 74 1.49 -28.19 -11.21
N ASP A 75 1.96 -27.23 -10.43
CA ASP A 75 1.09 -26.28 -9.75
C ASP A 75 0.43 -25.30 -10.71
N ALA A 76 1.13 -24.90 -11.78
CA ALA A 76 0.59 -24.01 -12.80
C ALA A 76 -0.73 -24.52 -13.42
N GLN A 77 -0.93 -25.84 -13.51
CA GLN A 77 -2.16 -26.43 -14.03
C GLN A 77 -3.40 -26.08 -13.18
N LYS A 78 -3.23 -25.83 -11.89
CA LYS A 78 -4.32 -25.53 -10.95
C LYS A 78 -4.87 -24.11 -11.13
N PHE A 79 -4.12 -23.23 -11.81
CA PHE A 79 -4.45 -21.82 -11.94
C PHE A 79 -4.79 -21.46 -13.38
N LYS A 80 -5.69 -20.48 -13.56
CA LYS A 80 -6.08 -19.95 -14.87
C LYS A 80 -5.07 -18.93 -15.41
N TYR A 81 -4.54 -18.10 -14.51
CA TYR A 81 -3.61 -17.02 -14.83
C TYR A 81 -2.23 -17.37 -14.30
N VAL A 82 -1.21 -17.22 -15.15
CA VAL A 82 0.17 -17.58 -14.81
C VAL A 82 1.10 -16.43 -15.17
N ILE A 83 1.96 -16.03 -14.24
CA ILE A 83 3.06 -15.10 -14.52
C ILE A 83 4.29 -15.90 -14.92
N LEU A 84 4.85 -15.57 -16.07
CA LEU A 84 6.04 -16.22 -16.59
C LEU A 84 7.14 -15.20 -16.82
N ASN A 85 8.32 -15.44 -16.26
CA ASN A 85 9.45 -14.55 -16.47
C ASN A 85 10.07 -14.78 -17.85
N TYR A 86 10.18 -13.74 -18.65
CA TYR A 86 10.74 -13.79 -20.00
C TYR A 86 12.10 -14.51 -20.08
N LYS A 87 13.00 -14.27 -19.12
CA LYS A 87 14.33 -14.90 -19.12
C LYS A 87 14.30 -16.41 -18.83
N LYS A 88 13.20 -16.90 -18.24
CA LYS A 88 13.02 -18.32 -17.94
C LYS A 88 12.43 -19.11 -19.11
N LEU A 89 11.83 -18.44 -20.11
CA LEU A 89 11.21 -19.10 -21.27
C LEU A 89 12.15 -20.06 -22.00
N ARG A 90 13.38 -19.61 -22.24
CA ARG A 90 14.43 -20.37 -22.92
C ARG A 90 14.88 -21.64 -22.20
N TYR A 91 14.44 -21.86 -20.95
CA TYR A 91 14.75 -23.04 -20.17
C TYR A 91 13.52 -23.94 -19.94
N LEU A 92 12.38 -23.63 -20.55
CA LEU A 92 11.19 -24.48 -20.46
C LEU A 92 11.31 -25.65 -21.44
N ASP A 93 11.03 -26.85 -20.94
CA ASP A 93 10.86 -28.04 -21.76
C ASP A 93 9.47 -28.06 -22.42
N GLU A 94 9.30 -28.90 -23.44
CA GLU A 94 8.04 -29.05 -24.18
C GLU A 94 6.88 -29.45 -23.27
N ASN A 95 7.14 -30.28 -22.25
CA ASN A 95 6.14 -30.69 -21.28
C ASN A 95 5.61 -29.50 -20.46
N SER A 96 6.49 -28.60 -20.03
CA SER A 96 6.10 -27.37 -19.33
C SER A 96 5.29 -26.44 -20.23
N LEU A 97 5.69 -26.32 -21.50
CA LEU A 97 4.95 -25.52 -22.49
C LEU A 97 3.53 -26.07 -22.71
N GLU A 98 3.38 -27.39 -22.84
CA GLU A 98 2.07 -28.03 -22.99
C GLU A 98 1.10 -27.67 -21.87
N LYS A 99 1.60 -27.69 -20.63
CA LYS A 99 0.81 -27.37 -19.42
C LYS A 99 0.41 -25.90 -19.32
N LEU A 100 1.05 -25.03 -20.11
CA LEU A 100 0.78 -23.59 -20.17
C LEU A 100 -0.14 -23.19 -21.34
N LYS A 101 -0.42 -24.09 -22.29
CA LYS A 101 -1.18 -23.75 -23.52
C LYS A 101 -2.56 -23.16 -23.24
N ASP A 102 -3.32 -23.74 -22.30
CA ASP A 102 -4.67 -23.28 -21.96
C ASP A 102 -4.69 -22.17 -20.89
N LYS A 103 -3.53 -21.61 -20.55
CA LYS A 103 -3.37 -20.64 -19.46
C LYS A 103 -3.27 -19.23 -20.02
N LYS A 104 -3.87 -18.29 -19.30
CA LYS A 104 -3.72 -16.86 -19.60
C LYS A 104 -2.38 -16.38 -19.04
N ILE A 105 -1.42 -16.13 -19.93
CA ILE A 105 -0.04 -15.80 -19.54
C ILE A 105 0.12 -14.30 -19.37
N MET A 106 0.68 -13.91 -18.23
CA MET A 106 1.27 -12.61 -18.00
C MET A 106 2.79 -12.74 -18.14
N LEU A 107 3.32 -12.24 -19.25
CA LEU A 107 4.75 -12.29 -19.53
C LEU A 107 5.45 -11.15 -18.78
N GLU A 108 6.28 -11.49 -17.81
CA GLU A 108 7.04 -10.53 -17.02
C GLU A 108 8.41 -10.25 -17.65
N VAL A 109 8.62 -8.99 -18.02
CA VAL A 109 9.76 -8.53 -18.82
C VAL A 109 10.43 -7.35 -18.12
N SER A 110 11.76 -7.36 -18.04
CA SER A 110 12.50 -6.16 -17.62
C SER A 110 12.32 -5.07 -18.66
N ILE A 111 12.12 -3.81 -18.25
CA ILE A 111 12.02 -2.68 -19.19
C ILE A 111 13.20 -2.62 -20.18
N ARG A 112 14.38 -3.11 -19.79
CA ARG A 112 15.60 -3.17 -20.60
C ARG A 112 15.62 -4.28 -21.66
N ASP A 113 14.78 -5.30 -21.49
CA ASP A 113 14.72 -6.47 -22.37
C ASP A 113 13.49 -6.42 -23.29
N LEU A 114 12.65 -5.38 -23.18
CA LEU A 114 11.39 -5.28 -23.94
C LEU A 114 11.61 -5.15 -25.45
N ASP A 115 12.63 -4.38 -25.87
CA ASP A 115 12.97 -4.23 -27.29
C ASP A 115 13.41 -5.55 -27.93
N LYS A 116 14.01 -6.47 -27.16
CA LYS A 116 14.43 -7.79 -27.66
C LYS A 116 13.24 -8.66 -28.03
N ILE A 117 12.18 -8.62 -27.22
CA ILE A 117 10.93 -9.33 -27.52
C ILE A 117 10.35 -8.82 -28.84
N ALA A 118 10.40 -7.51 -29.06
CA ALA A 118 9.86 -6.88 -30.25
C ALA A 118 10.64 -7.19 -31.55
N MET A 119 11.91 -7.56 -31.45
CA MET A 119 12.78 -7.73 -32.61
C MET A 119 13.01 -9.19 -33.00
N GLU A 120 13.04 -10.13 -32.04
CA GLU A 120 13.62 -11.46 -32.30
C GLU A 120 12.71 -12.63 -31.91
N GLU A 121 11.79 -12.47 -30.96
CA GLU A 121 11.12 -13.61 -30.32
C GLU A 121 9.58 -13.48 -30.24
N SER A 122 9.00 -12.39 -30.76
CA SER A 122 7.54 -12.14 -30.68
C SER A 122 6.74 -13.30 -31.23
N ASP A 123 6.99 -13.70 -32.47
CA ASP A 123 6.13 -14.67 -33.15
C ASP A 123 6.23 -16.04 -32.49
N LYS A 124 7.42 -16.43 -32.02
CA LYS A 124 7.60 -17.72 -31.35
C LYS A 124 6.86 -17.79 -30.01
N ILE A 125 6.94 -16.73 -29.22
CA ILE A 125 6.33 -16.69 -27.88
C ILE A 125 4.81 -16.56 -28.00
N PHE A 126 4.34 -15.59 -28.79
CA PHE A 126 2.92 -15.27 -28.89
C PHE A 126 2.13 -16.28 -29.72
N ASN A 127 2.76 -17.05 -30.61
CA ASN A 127 2.09 -18.17 -31.29
C ASN A 127 2.06 -19.46 -30.44
N SER A 128 2.94 -19.61 -29.44
CA SER A 128 3.00 -20.82 -28.62
C SER A 128 2.24 -20.72 -27.30
N MET A 129 1.91 -19.51 -26.85
CA MET A 129 1.25 -19.24 -25.58
C MET A 129 0.19 -18.16 -25.72
N ASP A 130 -0.88 -18.27 -24.93
CA ASP A 130 -1.93 -17.27 -24.82
C ASP A 130 -1.49 -16.13 -23.88
N VAL A 131 -0.54 -15.33 -24.35
CA VAL A 131 -0.05 -14.13 -23.66
C VAL A 131 -1.10 -13.05 -23.77
N VAL A 132 -1.72 -12.70 -22.63
CA VAL A 132 -2.76 -11.66 -22.56
C VAL A 132 -2.27 -10.38 -21.91
N CYS A 133 -1.12 -10.40 -21.24
CA CYS A 133 -0.57 -9.24 -20.57
C CYS A 133 0.95 -9.25 -20.62
N ILE A 134 1.57 -8.11 -20.88
CA ILE A 134 2.99 -7.88 -20.59
C ILE A 134 3.11 -7.09 -19.30
N ARG A 135 3.83 -7.64 -18.33
CA ARG A 135 4.24 -6.94 -17.12
C ARG A 135 5.62 -6.35 -17.30
N VAL A 136 5.71 -5.03 -17.26
CA VAL A 136 6.97 -4.28 -17.30
C VAL A 136 7.50 -4.15 -15.88
N LYS A 137 8.67 -4.74 -15.61
CA LYS A 137 9.36 -4.67 -14.32
C LYS A 137 10.68 -3.91 -14.40
N ASP A 138 11.27 -3.67 -13.23
CA ASP A 138 12.52 -2.92 -13.05
C ASP A 138 12.41 -1.43 -13.45
N VAL A 139 11.19 -0.89 -13.47
CA VAL A 139 10.95 0.56 -13.62
C VAL A 139 11.23 1.22 -12.28
N VAL A 140 12.26 2.07 -12.22
CA VAL A 140 12.81 2.62 -10.97
C VAL A 140 12.69 4.14 -10.86
N LYS A 141 12.28 4.83 -11.94
CA LYS A 141 12.19 6.29 -12.03
C LYS A 141 10.88 6.69 -12.68
N TYR A 142 10.36 7.85 -12.28
CA TYR A 142 9.26 8.52 -12.96
C TYR A 142 9.66 8.95 -14.38
N ASN A 143 8.66 9.20 -15.22
CA ASN A 143 8.86 9.71 -16.57
C ASN A 143 8.04 11.00 -16.79
N LEU A 144 8.72 12.15 -16.82
CA LEU A 144 8.08 13.45 -17.01
C LEU A 144 7.32 13.57 -18.34
N SER A 145 7.76 12.84 -19.36
CA SER A 145 7.10 12.82 -20.67
C SER A 145 5.90 11.86 -20.70
N GLY A 146 5.62 11.15 -19.61
CA GLY A 146 4.60 10.12 -19.53
C GLY A 146 4.99 8.82 -20.22
N TRP A 147 4.26 7.77 -19.90
CA TRP A 147 4.40 6.40 -20.41
C TRP A 147 3.44 6.10 -21.57
N SER A 148 2.58 7.03 -21.99
CA SER A 148 1.46 6.74 -22.91
C SER A 148 1.92 6.12 -24.22
N ARG A 149 2.86 6.77 -24.93
CA ARG A 149 3.42 6.22 -26.18
C ARG A 149 4.09 4.87 -26.01
N PHE A 150 4.75 4.67 -24.87
CA PHE A 150 5.41 3.40 -24.56
C PHE A 150 4.39 2.29 -24.32
N ILE A 151 3.34 2.58 -23.55
CA ILE A 151 2.25 1.64 -23.26
C ILE A 151 1.45 1.34 -24.54
N GLU A 152 1.06 2.35 -25.30
CA GLU A 152 0.39 2.20 -26.60
C GLU A 152 1.22 1.36 -27.57
N GLY A 153 2.52 1.63 -27.68
CA GLY A 153 3.42 0.84 -28.53
C GLY A 153 3.47 -0.66 -28.15
N ILE A 154 3.37 -1.01 -26.87
CA ILE A 154 3.26 -2.41 -26.42
C ILE A 154 1.90 -2.98 -26.82
N LYS A 155 0.81 -2.25 -26.54
CA LYS A 155 -0.56 -2.69 -26.83
C LYS A 155 -0.76 -2.93 -28.32
N ASP A 156 -0.33 -2.01 -29.17
CA ASP A 156 -0.51 -2.08 -30.62
C ASP A 156 0.34 -3.20 -31.22
N ARG A 157 1.58 -3.36 -30.76
CA ARG A 157 2.49 -4.38 -31.29
C ARG A 157 2.09 -5.80 -30.91
N PHE A 158 1.65 -6.00 -29.67
CA PHE A 158 1.44 -7.34 -29.12
C PHE A 158 -0.03 -7.70 -28.89
N SER A 159 -0.95 -6.74 -29.03
CA SER A 159 -2.39 -6.93 -28.76
C SER A 159 -2.69 -7.47 -27.36
N VAL A 160 -2.00 -6.93 -26.34
CA VAL A 160 -2.09 -7.37 -24.93
C VAL A 160 -2.43 -6.23 -23.98
N TYR A 161 -2.82 -6.58 -22.75
CA TYR A 161 -2.85 -5.65 -21.62
C TYR A 161 -1.43 -5.32 -21.13
N VAL A 162 -1.28 -4.20 -20.45
CA VAL A 162 0.00 -3.75 -19.89
C VAL A 162 -0.10 -3.58 -18.37
N ASP A 163 0.80 -4.28 -17.66
CA ASP A 163 0.99 -4.16 -16.22
C ASP A 163 2.31 -3.44 -15.91
N PHE A 164 2.31 -2.61 -14.87
CA PHE A 164 3.55 -2.05 -14.31
C PHE A 164 3.85 -2.66 -12.93
N CYS A 165 5.05 -3.22 -12.80
CA CYS A 165 5.60 -3.68 -11.53
C CYS A 165 6.81 -2.80 -11.15
N ALA A 166 6.52 -1.62 -10.62
CA ALA A 166 7.52 -0.62 -10.27
C ALA A 166 8.38 -1.06 -9.09
N SER A 167 9.69 -0.79 -9.17
CA SER A 167 10.63 -1.04 -8.08
C SER A 167 10.79 0.19 -7.21
N ASN A 168 10.75 -0.01 -5.89
CA ASN A 168 10.88 1.08 -4.93
C ASN A 168 12.33 1.45 -4.59
N LYS A 169 13.29 1.11 -5.46
CA LYS A 169 14.73 1.28 -5.21
C LYS A 169 15.11 2.72 -4.88
N TYR A 170 14.43 3.67 -5.50
CA TYR A 170 14.60 5.11 -5.28
C TYR A 170 13.38 5.76 -4.63
N TYR A 171 12.53 4.97 -3.95
CA TYR A 171 11.30 5.45 -3.30
C TYR A 171 10.29 6.12 -4.25
N MET A 172 10.29 5.71 -5.53
CA MET A 172 9.45 6.27 -6.59
C MET A 172 8.34 5.33 -7.06
N ALA A 173 8.20 4.14 -6.48
CA ALA A 173 7.30 3.11 -7.02
C ALA A 173 5.83 3.54 -7.01
N THR A 174 5.40 4.29 -5.97
CA THR A 174 4.06 4.88 -5.90
C THR A 174 3.81 5.86 -7.05
N SER A 175 4.75 6.77 -7.32
CA SER A 175 4.65 7.74 -8.44
C SER A 175 4.59 7.03 -9.79
N VAL A 176 5.50 6.09 -10.02
CA VAL A 176 5.56 5.33 -11.27
C VAL A 176 4.28 4.54 -11.50
N SER A 177 3.71 3.92 -10.47
CA SER A 177 2.45 3.17 -10.59
C SER A 177 1.27 4.11 -10.88
N LEU A 178 1.26 5.30 -10.27
CA LEU A 178 0.25 6.32 -10.52
C LEU A 178 0.33 6.85 -11.96
N GLU A 179 1.54 7.18 -12.44
CA GLU A 179 1.82 7.61 -13.81
C GLU A 179 1.36 6.54 -14.81
N ALA A 180 1.79 5.29 -14.64
CA ALA A 180 1.41 4.19 -15.53
C ALA A 180 -0.11 4.02 -15.63
N CYS A 181 -0.84 4.08 -14.51
CA CYS A 181 -2.31 4.01 -14.52
C CYS A 181 -2.94 5.14 -15.34
N VAL A 182 -2.47 6.38 -15.17
CA VAL A 182 -2.97 7.55 -15.92
C VAL A 182 -2.61 7.45 -17.40
N ASP A 183 -1.41 6.95 -17.69
CA ASP A 183 -0.87 6.86 -19.04
C ASP A 183 -1.37 5.65 -19.83
N GLY A 184 -2.33 4.91 -19.29
CA GLY A 184 -3.06 3.88 -20.04
C GLY A 184 -2.69 2.44 -19.70
N ALA A 185 -1.87 2.19 -18.67
CA ALA A 185 -1.67 0.83 -18.17
C ALA A 185 -2.99 0.26 -17.66
N ASP A 186 -3.19 -1.05 -17.83
CA ASP A 186 -4.42 -1.75 -17.44
C ASP A 186 -4.34 -2.26 -16.01
N SER A 187 -3.13 -2.52 -15.52
CA SER A 187 -2.90 -2.98 -14.17
C SER A 187 -1.59 -2.48 -13.57
N VAL A 188 -1.52 -2.55 -12.24
CA VAL A 188 -0.29 -2.33 -11.48
C VAL A 188 -0.11 -3.42 -10.45
N SER A 189 1.15 -3.79 -10.24
CA SER A 189 1.57 -4.77 -9.25
C SER A 189 2.16 -4.09 -8.02
N THR A 190 1.61 -4.43 -6.86
CA THR A 190 1.85 -3.77 -5.57
C THR A 190 2.09 -4.81 -4.48
N ALA A 191 2.50 -4.35 -3.30
CA ALA A 191 2.46 -5.15 -2.08
C ALA A 191 2.05 -4.25 -0.91
N PHE A 192 1.27 -4.77 0.03
CA PHE A 192 0.96 -4.08 1.28
C PHE A 192 2.23 -3.76 2.06
N ASN A 193 2.38 -2.50 2.46
CA ASN A 193 3.63 -1.97 3.01
C ASN A 193 4.85 -2.23 2.10
N GLY A 194 4.63 -2.21 0.78
CA GLY A 194 5.55 -2.67 -0.27
C GLY A 194 6.94 -2.04 -0.27
N GLN A 195 7.12 -0.88 0.40
CA GLN A 195 8.40 -0.23 0.61
C GLN A 195 9.46 -1.22 1.11
N ILE A 196 9.12 -2.06 2.09
CA ILE A 196 10.08 -3.00 2.71
C ILE A 196 10.44 -4.16 1.78
N TYR A 197 9.63 -4.40 0.75
CA TYR A 197 9.79 -5.42 -0.28
C TYR A 197 10.35 -4.84 -1.59
N ASN A 198 10.77 -3.56 -1.59
CA ASN A 198 11.23 -2.86 -2.77
C ASN A 198 10.16 -2.78 -3.90
N MET A 199 8.88 -2.72 -3.54
CA MET A 199 7.72 -2.65 -4.43
C MET A 199 6.86 -1.42 -4.16
N ALA A 200 5.95 -1.09 -5.08
CA ALA A 200 4.92 -0.09 -4.87
C ALA A 200 4.03 -0.47 -3.67
N PRO A 201 3.92 0.38 -2.63
CA PRO A 201 3.03 0.14 -1.51
C PRO A 201 1.55 0.19 -1.94
N LEU A 202 0.82 -0.90 -1.76
CA LEU A 202 -0.58 -1.06 -2.15
C LEU A 202 -1.44 0.08 -1.59
N GLU A 203 -1.30 0.35 -0.29
CA GLU A 203 -2.07 1.35 0.44
C GLU A 203 -1.83 2.78 -0.09
N GLU A 204 -0.61 3.08 -0.56
CA GLU A 204 -0.29 4.38 -1.13
C GLU A 204 -0.88 4.51 -2.53
N VAL A 205 -0.72 3.48 -3.37
CA VAL A 205 -1.20 3.48 -4.75
C VAL A 205 -2.73 3.61 -4.80
N VAL A 206 -3.45 2.78 -4.04
CA VAL A 206 -4.93 2.81 -4.01
C VAL A 206 -5.43 4.16 -3.52
N LEU A 207 -4.84 4.70 -2.45
CA LEU A 207 -5.25 5.99 -1.90
C LEU A 207 -4.93 7.15 -2.87
N ALA A 208 -3.75 7.15 -3.47
CA ALA A 208 -3.32 8.19 -4.40
C ALA A 208 -4.19 8.21 -5.67
N LEU A 209 -4.52 7.05 -6.22
CA LEU A 209 -5.44 6.95 -7.37
C LEU A 209 -6.83 7.52 -7.01
N LYS A 210 -7.33 7.26 -5.79
CA LYS A 210 -8.61 7.79 -5.32
C LYS A 210 -8.59 9.32 -5.14
N ILE A 211 -7.58 9.85 -4.44
CA ILE A 211 -7.56 11.25 -4.02
C ILE A 211 -6.96 12.18 -5.09
N ILE A 212 -5.83 11.80 -5.67
CA ILE A 212 -5.07 12.66 -6.59
C ILE A 212 -5.68 12.60 -8.00
N LYS A 213 -6.18 11.42 -8.40
CA LYS A 213 -6.77 11.20 -9.74
C LYS A 213 -8.30 11.13 -9.73
N ASN A 214 -8.94 11.42 -8.59
CA ASN A 214 -10.38 11.35 -8.41
C ASN A 214 -10.97 10.00 -8.89
N GLY A 215 -10.21 8.91 -8.77
CA GLY A 215 -10.64 7.61 -9.22
C GLY A 215 -11.79 7.06 -8.38
N GLU A 216 -12.77 6.46 -9.03
CA GLU A 216 -13.87 5.77 -8.36
C GLU A 216 -13.34 4.44 -7.79
N LEU A 217 -13.13 4.40 -6.48
CA LEU A 217 -12.69 3.20 -5.79
C LEU A 217 -13.88 2.32 -5.41
N HIS A 218 -13.97 1.13 -6.01
CA HIS A 218 -15.00 0.13 -5.67
C HIS A 218 -14.51 -0.75 -4.51
N GLY A 219 -14.08 -0.13 -3.42
CA GLY A 219 -13.49 -0.78 -2.25
C GLY A 219 -13.62 0.11 -1.00
N ASN A 220 -13.21 -0.41 0.15
CA ASN A 220 -13.35 0.22 1.45
C ASN A 220 -11.99 0.46 2.12
N LEU A 221 -11.49 1.70 2.02
CA LEU A 221 -10.24 2.11 2.65
C LEU A 221 -10.25 2.02 4.18
N LYS A 222 -11.42 1.97 4.83
CA LYS A 222 -11.49 1.79 6.29
C LYS A 222 -10.91 0.45 6.75
N SER A 223 -10.85 -0.54 5.86
CA SER A 223 -10.23 -1.84 6.12
C SER A 223 -8.71 -1.73 6.36
N LEU A 224 -8.05 -0.62 5.97
CA LEU A 224 -6.61 -0.41 6.15
C LEU A 224 -6.18 -0.58 7.61
N LYS A 225 -6.86 0.07 8.56
CA LYS A 225 -6.48 -0.02 9.98
C LYS A 225 -6.49 -1.45 10.49
N LYS A 226 -7.48 -2.25 10.08
CA LYS A 226 -7.57 -3.66 10.46
C LYS A 226 -6.50 -4.49 9.73
N ALA A 227 -6.28 -4.23 8.44
CA ALA A 227 -5.25 -4.88 7.63
C ALA A 227 -3.85 -4.68 8.23
N VAL A 228 -3.52 -3.48 8.71
CA VAL A 228 -2.27 -3.20 9.44
C VAL A 228 -2.12 -4.12 10.64
N GLY A 229 -3.13 -4.20 11.50
CA GLY A 229 -3.07 -5.03 12.70
C GLY A 229 -2.91 -6.53 12.40
N VAL A 230 -3.56 -7.03 11.35
CA VAL A 230 -3.40 -8.44 10.91
C VAL A 230 -2.03 -8.66 10.28
N TYR A 231 -1.58 -7.73 9.43
CA TYR A 231 -0.26 -7.78 8.79
C TYR A 231 0.89 -7.78 9.81
N GLU A 232 0.84 -6.93 10.85
CA GLU A 232 1.86 -6.91 11.90
C GLU A 232 1.92 -8.23 12.67
N LYS A 233 0.78 -8.90 12.89
CA LYS A 233 0.72 -10.23 13.51
C LYS A 233 1.24 -11.32 12.59
N LEU A 234 0.92 -11.25 11.29
CA LEU A 234 1.39 -12.22 10.30
C LEU A 234 2.90 -12.16 10.06
N THR A 235 3.50 -10.98 10.22
CA THR A 235 4.91 -10.74 9.91
C THR A 235 5.81 -10.61 11.13
N ASP A 236 5.23 -10.57 12.33
CA ASP A 236 5.90 -10.19 13.58
C ASP A 236 6.71 -8.89 13.49
N LYS A 237 6.32 -8.00 12.56
CA LYS A 237 7.01 -6.74 12.28
C LYS A 237 6.06 -5.57 12.44
N LYS A 238 6.51 -4.55 13.15
CA LYS A 238 5.77 -3.30 13.30
C LYS A 238 5.88 -2.43 12.05
N VAL A 239 4.76 -1.84 11.65
CA VAL A 239 4.73 -0.79 10.63
C VAL A 239 5.34 0.49 11.26
N SER A 240 6.16 1.19 10.50
CA SER A 240 6.74 2.45 10.96
C SER A 240 5.62 3.43 11.35
N PRO A 241 5.70 4.10 12.52
CA PRO A 241 4.66 5.03 12.96
C PRO A 241 4.37 6.16 11.95
N MET A 242 5.41 6.57 11.20
CA MET A 242 5.35 7.62 10.19
C MET A 242 5.15 7.09 8.76
N LYS A 243 4.90 5.79 8.58
CA LYS A 243 4.67 5.22 7.24
C LYS A 243 3.46 5.91 6.61
N ALA A 244 3.61 6.41 5.39
CA ALA A 244 2.52 7.04 4.67
C ALA A 244 1.29 6.12 4.61
N VAL A 245 0.11 6.70 4.76
CA VAL A 245 -1.22 6.08 4.80
C VAL A 245 -1.50 5.19 6.02
N ILE A 246 -0.62 4.25 6.35
CA ILE A 246 -0.89 3.21 7.37
C ILE A 246 -0.16 3.43 8.71
N GLY A 247 0.68 4.45 8.82
CA GLY A 247 1.38 4.78 10.05
C GLY A 247 0.43 5.34 11.11
N LYS A 248 0.51 4.81 12.33
CA LYS A 248 -0.32 5.23 13.47
C LYS A 248 -0.14 6.69 13.88
N ASP A 249 0.94 7.34 13.44
CA ASP A 249 1.33 8.66 13.92
C ASP A 249 1.16 9.75 12.84
N ILE A 250 0.73 9.43 11.61
CA ILE A 250 0.68 10.38 10.48
C ILE A 250 -0.40 11.47 10.61
N PHE A 251 -1.39 11.26 11.49
CA PHE A 251 -2.44 12.23 11.83
C PHE A 251 -2.28 12.80 13.24
N LYS A 252 -1.07 12.71 13.79
CA LYS A 252 -0.73 13.34 15.07
C LYS A 252 -0.31 14.78 14.84
N TYR A 253 -0.78 15.66 15.72
CA TYR A 253 -0.42 17.07 15.71
C TYR A 253 -0.29 17.60 17.13
N GLU A 254 0.58 18.57 17.30
CA GLU A 254 0.97 19.13 18.61
C GLU A 254 1.08 20.66 18.57
N SER A 255 1.70 21.18 17.50
CA SER A 255 2.01 22.60 17.37
C SER A 255 0.77 23.48 17.48
N GLY A 256 0.87 24.58 18.23
CA GLY A 256 -0.23 25.53 18.42
C GLY A 256 -0.81 26.06 17.10
N ILE A 257 0.02 26.26 16.06
CA ILE A 257 -0.45 26.69 14.74
C ILE A 257 -1.24 25.59 14.01
N HIS A 258 -0.86 24.32 14.19
CA HIS A 258 -1.57 23.19 13.61
C HIS A 258 -2.93 23.00 14.30
N VAL A 259 -2.97 23.12 15.64
CA VAL A 259 -4.25 23.07 16.37
C VAL A 259 -5.18 24.18 15.89
N ASP A 260 -4.69 25.42 15.81
CA ASP A 260 -5.53 26.54 15.36
C ASP A 260 -6.06 26.34 13.94
N GLY A 261 -5.20 25.91 13.00
CA GLY A 261 -5.61 25.71 11.62
C GLY A 261 -6.52 24.50 11.40
N ILE A 262 -6.32 23.40 12.14
CA ILE A 262 -7.20 22.22 12.10
C ILE A 262 -8.58 22.54 12.68
N GLU A 263 -8.65 23.26 13.81
CA GLU A 263 -9.93 23.68 14.41
C GLU A 263 -10.77 24.56 13.46
N LYS A 264 -10.09 25.37 12.63
CA LYS A 264 -10.76 26.19 11.60
C LYS A 264 -11.19 25.36 10.39
N ASN A 265 -10.27 24.57 9.84
CA ASN A 265 -10.51 23.69 8.71
C ASN A 265 -9.43 22.59 8.65
N PRO A 266 -9.76 21.32 8.93
CA PRO A 266 -8.78 20.22 8.90
C PRO A 266 -8.01 20.09 7.57
N ARG A 267 -8.63 20.48 6.44
CA ARG A 267 -8.00 20.42 5.10
C ARG A 267 -6.77 21.31 4.95
N ASN A 268 -6.54 22.26 5.87
CA ASN A 268 -5.33 23.08 5.89
C ASN A 268 -4.06 22.25 6.10
N TYR A 269 -4.17 21.11 6.80
CA TYR A 269 -3.03 20.24 7.14
C TYR A 269 -3.26 18.77 6.79
N GLU A 270 -4.50 18.37 6.53
CA GLU A 270 -4.85 16.99 6.23
C GLU A 270 -5.32 16.87 4.77
N PRO A 271 -4.54 16.21 3.90
CA PRO A 271 -4.94 16.02 2.50
C PRO A 271 -6.19 15.13 2.35
N TYR A 272 -6.51 14.34 3.37
CA TYR A 272 -7.71 13.52 3.46
C TYR A 272 -8.11 13.29 4.91
N ASN A 273 -9.39 12.94 5.14
CA ASN A 273 -9.89 12.70 6.48
C ASN A 273 -9.36 11.35 7.01
N PRO A 274 -8.75 11.30 8.21
CA PRO A 274 -8.27 10.05 8.79
C PRO A 274 -9.36 8.97 8.88
N CYS A 275 -10.62 9.36 9.09
CA CYS A 275 -11.73 8.41 9.20
C CYS A 275 -11.97 7.63 7.88
N ASP A 276 -11.57 8.18 6.73
CA ASP A 276 -11.75 7.52 5.42
C ASP A 276 -10.86 6.27 5.29
N ILE A 277 -9.75 6.24 6.01
CA ILE A 277 -8.82 5.09 6.07
C ILE A 277 -8.96 4.30 7.39
N GLY A 278 -10.02 4.56 8.16
CA GLY A 278 -10.26 3.93 9.46
C GLY A 278 -9.40 4.48 10.60
N GLY A 279 -8.60 5.52 10.33
CA GLY A 279 -7.76 6.20 11.31
C GLY A 279 -8.52 7.21 12.17
N THR A 280 -7.78 7.82 13.09
CA THR A 280 -8.28 8.87 13.97
C THR A 280 -7.27 10.00 14.02
N ARG A 281 -7.76 11.23 14.02
CA ARG A 281 -6.97 12.42 14.35
C ARG A 281 -6.65 12.40 15.84
N THR A 282 -5.41 12.69 16.21
CA THR A 282 -5.02 12.71 17.64
C THR A 282 -4.16 13.92 17.95
N MET A 283 -4.68 14.76 18.84
CA MET A 283 -3.94 15.90 19.37
C MET A 283 -3.09 15.47 20.56
N TYR A 284 -1.82 15.86 20.54
CA TYR A 284 -0.89 15.65 21.64
C TYR A 284 -0.48 16.97 22.27
N ILE A 285 -0.12 16.88 23.55
CA ILE A 285 0.39 18.00 24.33
C ILE A 285 1.88 17.79 24.60
N GLY A 286 2.69 18.82 24.38
CA GLY A 286 4.14 18.74 24.52
C GLY A 286 4.84 20.08 24.39
N LYS A 287 6.15 20.03 24.12
CA LYS A 287 7.02 21.22 24.05
C LYS A 287 6.62 22.23 22.98
N HIS A 288 5.96 21.80 21.89
CA HIS A 288 5.51 22.66 20.80
C HIS A 288 4.06 23.14 20.96
N SER A 289 3.35 22.69 21.99
CA SER A 289 1.98 23.11 22.24
C SER A 289 1.90 24.61 22.52
N GLY A 290 0.79 25.21 22.06
CA GLY A 290 0.40 26.58 22.40
C GLY A 290 -0.74 26.58 23.43
N LYS A 291 -1.09 27.77 23.95
CA LYS A 291 -2.18 27.96 24.91
C LYS A 291 -3.49 27.33 24.42
N LYS A 292 -3.85 27.55 23.15
CA LYS A 292 -5.06 26.99 22.53
C LYS A 292 -5.06 25.46 22.53
N ALA A 293 -3.92 24.82 22.25
CA ALA A 293 -3.79 23.36 22.29
C ALA A 293 -4.12 22.80 23.68
N VAL A 294 -3.54 23.40 24.73
CA VAL A 294 -3.80 23.00 26.12
C VAL A 294 -5.28 23.17 26.46
N MET A 295 -5.88 24.32 26.13
CA MET A 295 -7.31 24.55 26.39
C MET A 295 -8.20 23.55 25.66
N VAL A 296 -7.96 23.31 24.37
CA VAL A 296 -8.74 22.32 23.59
C VAL A 296 -8.59 20.92 24.20
N LYS A 297 -7.38 20.52 24.61
CA LYS A 297 -7.16 19.19 25.19
C LYS A 297 -7.84 19.04 26.55
N LEU A 298 -7.78 20.07 27.39
CA LEU A 298 -8.49 20.06 28.68
C LEU A 298 -10.01 19.95 28.47
N LYS A 299 -10.59 20.64 27.47
CA LYS A 299 -12.00 20.45 27.09
C LYS A 299 -12.29 19.03 26.62
N GLU A 300 -11.45 18.47 25.75
CA GLU A 300 -11.57 17.09 25.26
C GLU A 300 -11.57 16.07 26.41
N LEU A 301 -10.80 16.34 27.46
CA LEU A 301 -10.72 15.54 28.68
C LEU A 301 -11.78 15.89 29.74
N ASN A 302 -12.75 16.75 29.43
CA ASN A 302 -13.80 17.23 30.33
C ASN A 302 -13.26 17.89 31.61
N VAL A 303 -12.15 18.62 31.51
CA VAL A 303 -11.54 19.37 32.60
C VAL A 303 -11.94 20.83 32.52
N ASP A 304 -12.55 21.32 33.60
CA ASP A 304 -12.78 22.75 33.79
C ASP A 304 -11.47 23.44 34.23
N TYR A 305 -11.05 24.40 33.42
CA TYR A 305 -9.84 25.18 33.59
C TYR A 305 -10.11 26.68 33.84
N GLU A 306 -11.36 27.05 34.15
CA GLU A 306 -11.68 28.40 34.60
C GLU A 306 -10.84 28.81 35.82
N GLY A 307 -10.39 30.06 35.82
CA GLY A 307 -9.49 30.60 36.86
C GLY A 307 -8.04 30.11 36.81
N VAL A 308 -7.69 29.13 35.97
CA VAL A 308 -6.32 28.62 35.88
C VAL A 308 -5.47 29.49 34.94
N ASN A 309 -4.26 29.85 35.39
CA ASN A 309 -3.27 30.49 34.52
C ASN A 309 -2.65 29.46 33.55
N ILE A 310 -3.29 29.32 32.38
CA ILE A 310 -2.87 28.36 31.33
C ILE A 310 -1.45 28.62 30.82
N GLU A 311 -0.99 29.87 30.83
CA GLU A 311 0.36 30.20 30.35
C GLU A 311 1.43 29.60 31.25
N LYS A 312 1.30 29.80 32.57
CA LYS A 312 2.18 29.14 33.55
C LYS A 312 2.07 27.62 33.53
N PHE A 313 0.88 27.08 33.31
CA PHE A 313 0.69 25.64 33.20
C PHE A 313 1.38 25.07 31.94
N LEU A 314 1.29 25.79 30.82
CA LEU A 314 1.98 25.44 29.58
C LEU A 314 3.51 25.39 29.77
N ASP A 315 4.10 26.31 30.52
CA ASP A 315 5.55 26.26 30.81
C ASP A 315 5.94 24.98 31.57
N LYS A 316 5.12 24.56 32.54
CA LYS A 316 5.31 23.28 33.26
C LYS A 316 5.20 22.09 32.31
N ILE A 317 4.20 22.08 31.43
CA ILE A 317 4.03 21.06 30.38
C ILE A 317 5.29 20.96 29.49
N ARG A 318 5.78 22.11 28.99
CA ARG A 318 6.93 22.16 28.08
C ARG A 318 8.20 21.64 28.75
N LYS A 319 8.42 22.02 30.02
CA LYS A 319 9.54 21.53 30.82
C LYS A 319 9.51 20.00 30.95
N VAL A 320 8.39 19.45 31.43
CA VAL A 320 8.24 18.00 31.63
C VAL A 320 8.35 17.23 30.31
N SER A 321 7.72 17.72 29.23
CA SER A 321 7.79 17.08 27.91
C SER A 321 9.23 17.05 27.36
N THR A 322 9.98 18.12 27.59
CA THR A 322 11.40 18.21 27.19
C THR A 322 12.27 17.24 27.98
N GLU A 323 12.06 17.14 29.29
CA GLU A 323 12.77 16.19 30.17
C GLU A 323 12.47 14.73 29.78
N LEU A 324 11.20 14.41 29.50
CA LEU A 324 10.77 13.07 29.10
C LEU A 324 11.13 12.71 27.66
N LYS A 325 11.49 13.70 26.82
CA LYS A 325 11.72 13.55 25.37
C LYS A 325 10.53 12.92 24.62
N ARG A 326 9.31 13.18 25.09
CA ARG A 326 8.05 12.73 24.46
C ARG A 326 6.89 13.66 24.81
N ASN A 327 5.76 13.48 24.15
CA ASN A 327 4.51 14.12 24.51
C ASN A 327 4.03 13.66 25.90
N ILE A 328 3.25 14.52 26.55
CA ILE A 328 2.56 14.23 27.81
C ILE A 328 1.32 13.38 27.49
N LEU A 329 1.17 12.25 28.18
CA LEU A 329 -0.01 11.40 28.06
C LEU A 329 -1.21 12.05 28.76
N ASP A 330 -2.43 11.69 28.36
CA ASP A 330 -3.64 12.32 28.88
C ASP A 330 -3.75 12.19 30.41
N ASP A 331 -3.45 11.00 30.97
CA ASP A 331 -3.43 10.77 32.43
C ASP A 331 -2.37 11.61 33.15
N GLU A 332 -1.22 11.83 32.51
CA GLU A 332 -0.14 12.66 33.05
C GLU A 332 -0.54 14.13 33.03
N LEU A 333 -1.20 14.58 31.96
CA LEU A 333 -1.71 15.95 31.84
C LEU A 333 -2.76 16.23 32.92
N LEU A 334 -3.67 15.29 33.16
CA LEU A 334 -4.68 15.37 34.22
C LEU A 334 -4.02 15.48 35.61
N LYS A 335 -3.04 14.62 35.89
CA LYS A 335 -2.28 14.68 37.14
C LYS A 335 -1.56 16.02 37.30
N MET A 336 -0.85 16.46 36.26
CA MET A 336 -0.14 17.72 36.25
C MET A 336 -1.06 18.93 36.48
N PHE A 337 -2.26 18.90 35.90
CA PHE A 337 -3.27 19.94 36.05
C PHE A 337 -3.80 20.02 37.49
N ASN A 338 -4.16 18.87 38.08
CA ASN A 338 -4.62 18.80 39.47
C ASN A 338 -3.56 19.30 40.46
N ASP A 339 -2.29 18.92 40.26
CA ASP A 339 -1.18 19.38 41.10
C ASP A 339 -0.94 20.89 40.92
N PHE A 340 -1.10 21.40 39.69
CA PHE A 340 -0.97 22.82 39.39
C PHE A 340 -2.08 23.65 40.05
N LYS A 341 -3.34 23.19 39.98
CA LYS A 341 -4.50 23.85 40.61
C LYS A 341 -4.43 23.90 42.13
N LYS A 342 -3.80 22.90 42.78
CA LYS A 342 -3.57 22.90 44.24
C LYS A 342 -2.49 23.87 44.70
N SER A 343 -1.60 24.26 43.78
CA SER A 343 -0.42 25.08 44.06
C SER A 343 -0.55 26.53 43.56
N ALA A 344 -1.66 26.83 42.88
CA ALA A 344 -2.04 28.14 42.37
C ALA A 344 -3.09 28.76 43.30
#